data_AF-A0A6G7ZLP5-F1
#
_entry.id   AF-A0A6G7ZLP5-F1
#
_cell.length_a   1.000
_cell.length_b   1.000
_cell.length_c   1.000
_cell.angle_alpha   90.00
_cell.angle_beta   90.00
_cell.angle_gamma   90.00
#
_symmetry.space_group_name_H-M   'P 1'
#
loop_
_entity.id
_entity.type
_entity.pdbx_description
1 polymer ?
#
loop_
_entity_poly.entity_id
_entity_poly.type
_entity_poly.pdbx_seq_one_letter_code
_entity_poly.pdbx_strand_id
1 'polypeptide(L)' 'MNGEQLFVGLLTLALVPLIGWRMVRGVRTGRLPLYRTYVERSEDGARFWSLLVLHGISLCLMTFIAADLLLGLGFRSER' A
#
# COMPACT_ATOMS: atom_id res chain seq x y z
N MET A 1 -14.75 -1.85 20.27
CA MET A 1 -13.43 -1.80 19.59
C MET A 1 -12.37 -2.19 20.60
N ASN A 2 -11.61 -3.25 20.32
CA ASN A 2 -10.50 -3.66 21.19
C ASN A 2 -9.31 -2.70 20.99
N GLY A 3 -8.58 -2.36 22.05
CA GLY A 3 -7.46 -1.40 21.96
C GLY A 3 -6.39 -1.81 20.94
N GLU A 4 -6.17 -3.12 20.79
CA GLU A 4 -5.29 -3.69 19.76
C GLU A 4 -5.77 -3.37 18.33
N GLN A 5 -7.08 -3.48 18.06
CA GLN A 5 -7.63 -3.19 16.73
C GLN A 5 -7.48 -1.71 16.37
N LEU A 6 -7.65 -0.82 17.35
CA LEU A 6 -7.43 0.62 17.16
C LEU A 6 -5.96 0.91 16.85
N PHE A 7 -5.03 0.30 17.60
CA PHE A 7 -3.59 0.44 17.34
C PHE A 7 -3.21 -0.07 15.95
N VAL A 8 -3.64 -1.27 15.58
CA VAL A 8 -3.37 -1.85 14.25
C VAL A 8 -4.00 -1.01 13.15
N GLY A 9 -5.22 -0.50 13.35
CA GLY A 9 -5.90 0.38 12.40
C GLY A 9 -5.12 1.67 12.16
N LEU A 10 -4.66 2.34 13.22
CA LEU A 10 -3.86 3.57 13.13
C LEU A 10 -2.49 3.33 12.51
N LEU A 11 -1.82 2.24 12.89
CA LEU A 11 -0.53 1.86 12.29
C LEU A 11 -0.68 1.61 10.79
N THR A 12 -1.72 0.87 10.39
CA THR A 12 -2.01 0.59 8.99
C THR A 12 -2.31 1.89 8.23
N LEU A 13 -3.13 2.77 8.80
CA LEU A 13 -3.45 4.07 8.22
C LEU A 13 -2.19 4.94 8.04
N ALA A 14 -1.23 4.90 8.97
CA ALA A 14 0.03 5.62 8.85
C ALA A 14 0.94 5.08 7.74
N LEU A 15 0.85 3.79 7.40
CA LEU A 15 1.62 3.18 6.31
C LEU A 15 1.07 3.51 4.92
N VAL A 16 -0.24 3.74 4.78
CA VAL A 16 -0.89 4.12 3.52
C VAL A 16 -0.22 5.33 2.83
N PRO A 17 -0.04 6.50 3.48
CA PRO A 17 0.59 7.65 2.83
C PRO A 17 2.07 7.38 2.50
N LEU A 18 2.77 6.54 3.27
CA LEU A 18 4.15 6.16 2.97
C LEU A 18 4.25 5.35 1.67
N ILE A 19 3.36 4.37 1.49
CA ILE A 19 3.28 3.55 0.27
C ILE A 19 2.85 4.42 -0.91
N GLY A 20 1.82 5.26 -0.73
CA GLY A 20 1.33 6.20 -1.75
C GLY A 20 2.42 7.16 -2.22
N TRP A 21 3.18 7.76 -1.29
CA TRP A 21 4.32 8.61 -1.61
C TRP A 21 5.38 7.88 -2.45
N ARG A 22 5.73 6.64 -2.06
CA ARG A 22 6.70 5.83 -2.81
C ARG A 22 6.23 5.55 -4.23
N MET A 23 4.95 5.23 -4.42
CA MET A 23 4.37 5.02 -5.75
C MET A 23 4.41 6.29 -6.60
N VAL A 24 3.96 7.43 -6.06
CA VAL A 24 3.98 8.72 -6.77
C VAL A 24 5.41 9.10 -7.17
N ARG A 25 6.36 8.94 -6.25
CA ARG A 25 7.78 9.17 -6.53
C ARG A 25 8.29 8.23 -7.61
N GLY A 26 7.93 6.94 -7.57
CA GLY A 26 8.33 5.96 -8.56
C GLY A 26 7.77 6.24 -9.95
N VAL A 27 6.52 6.69 -10.05
CA VAL A 27 5.89 7.12 -11.31
C VAL A 27 6.56 8.37 -11.87
N ARG A 28 6.85 9.37 -11.03
CA ARG A 28 7.49 10.63 -11.44
C ARG A 28 8.93 10.46 -11.86
N THR A 29 9.69 9.62 -11.15
CA THR A 29 11.12 9.40 -11.44
C THR A 29 11.35 8.30 -12.47
N GLY A 30 10.33 7.50 -12.80
CA GLY A 30 10.47 6.31 -13.62
C GLY A 30 11.29 5.20 -12.95
N ARG A 31 11.54 5.29 -11.64
CA ARG A 31 12.39 4.35 -10.88
C ARG A 31 11.67 3.79 -9.67
N LEU A 32 11.53 2.48 -9.60
CA LEU A 32 10.99 1.78 -8.43
C LEU A 32 12.11 1.12 -7.62
N PRO A 33 12.29 1.47 -6.34
CA PRO A 33 13.32 0.85 -5.50
C PRO A 33 12.92 -0.58 -5.12
N LEU A 34 13.79 -1.55 -5.40
CA LEU A 34 13.74 -2.94 -4.97
C LEU A 34 14.86 -3.20 -3.95
N TYR A 35 14.67 -2.74 -2.72
CA TYR A 35 15.60 -2.91 -1.57
C TYR A 35 17.05 -2.44 -1.83
N ARG A 36 17.85 -3.21 -2.59
CA ARG A 36 19.23 -2.89 -2.99
C ARG A 36 19.38 -2.44 -4.44
N THR A 37 18.34 -2.56 -5.26
CA THR A 37 18.39 -2.21 -6.69
C THR A 37 17.22 -1.31 -7.07
N TYR A 38 17.21 -0.86 -8.33
CA TYR A 38 16.11 -0.08 -8.90
C TYR A 38 15.63 -0.77 -10.16
N VAL A 39 14.32 -0.69 -10.41
CA VAL A 39 13.74 -1.01 -11.72
C VAL A 39 13.44 0.30 -12.41
N GLU A 40 14.08 0.53 -13.55
CA GLU A 40 13.81 1.68 -14.40
C GLU A 40 12.74 1.34 -15.44
N ARG A 41 11.80 2.26 -15.66
CA ARG A 41 10.77 2.12 -16.70
C ARG A 41 11.38 2.01 -18.12
N SER A 42 12.54 2.62 -18.35
CA SER A 42 13.26 2.62 -19.62
C SER A 42 13.92 1.28 -19.94
N GLU A 43 14.34 0.51 -18.93
CA GLU A 43 15.02 -0.78 -19.11
C GLU A 43 14.02 -1.93 -19.24
N ASP A 44 13.02 -1.97 -18.36
CA ASP A 44 12.00 -3.02 -18.33
C ASP A 44 10.66 -2.45 -17.87
N GLY A 45 9.93 -1.86 -18.83
CA GLY A 45 8.64 -1.25 -18.59
C GLY A 45 7.59 -2.24 -18.07
N ALA A 46 7.61 -3.49 -18.55
CA ALA A 46 6.66 -4.51 -18.11
C ALA A 46 6.84 -4.80 -16.62
N ARG A 47 8.07 -5.08 -16.19
CA ARG A 47 8.38 -5.30 -14.77
C ARG A 47 8.09 -4.08 -13.91
N PHE A 48 8.41 -2.88 -14.39
CA PHE A 48 8.08 -1.63 -13.70
C PHE A 48 6.57 -1.52 -13.44
N TRP A 49 5.74 -1.72 -14.46
CA TRP A 49 4.28 -1.61 -14.34
C TRP A 49 3.70 -2.72 -13.47
N SER A 50 4.17 -3.97 -13.61
CA SER A 50 3.73 -5.08 -12.75
C SER A 50 3.99 -4.78 -11.27
N LEU A 51 5.18 -4.30 -10.93
CA LEU A 51 5.52 -3.93 -9.56
C LEU A 51 4.69 -2.76 -9.07
N LEU A 52 4.47 -1.74 -9.90
CA LEU A 52 3.62 -0.59 -9.54
C LEU A 52 2.18 -1.02 -9.25
N VAL A 53 1.62 -1.90 -10.10
CA VAL A 53 0.27 -2.44 -9.93
C VAL A 53 0.16 -3.24 -8.64
N LEU A 54 1.14 -4.11 -8.34
CA LEU A 54 1.17 -4.86 -7.08
C LEU A 54 1.19 -3.93 -5.87
N HIS A 55 1.99 -2.85 -5.91
CA HIS A 55 1.98 -1.84 -4.84
C HIS A 55 0.62 -1.13 -4.73
N GLY A 56 -0.03 -0.84 -5.86
CA GLY A 56 -1.38 -0.28 -5.88
C GLY A 56 -2.42 -1.19 -5.24
N ILE A 57 -2.39 -2.48 -5.56
CA ILE A 57 -3.26 -3.49 -4.93
C ILE A 57 -3.00 -3.54 -3.43
N SER A 58 -1.74 -3.61 -3.00
CA SER A 58 -1.39 -3.59 -1.57
C SER A 58 -1.87 -2.32 -0.87
N LEU A 59 -1.76 -1.16 -1.52
CA LEU A 59 -2.25 0.12 -0.99
C LEU A 59 -3.77 0.10 -0.80
N CYS A 60 -4.51 -0.39 -1.80
CA CYS A 60 -5.96 -0.52 -1.72
C CYS A 60 -6.38 -1.47 -0.57
N LEU A 61 -5.72 -2.63 -0.46
CA LEU A 61 -5.99 -3.60 0.61
C LEU A 61 -5.69 -3.02 2.00
N MET A 62 -4.54 -2.35 2.17
CA MET A 62 -4.17 -1.70 3.42
C MET A 62 -5.18 -0.62 3.81
N THR A 63 -5.61 0.20 2.84
CA THR A 63 -6.62 1.25 3.06
C THR A 63 -7.96 0.64 3.47
N PHE A 64 -8.37 -0.44 2.80
CA PHE A 64 -9.60 -1.16 3.12
C PHE A 64 -9.58 -1.75 4.53
N ILE A 65 -8.48 -2.41 4.92
CA ILE A 65 -8.30 -2.98 6.27
C ILE A 65 -8.29 -1.87 7.33
N ALA A 66 -7.58 -0.76 7.08
CA ALA A 66 -7.58 0.38 7.99
C ALA A 66 -8.99 0.96 8.15
N ALA A 67 -9.74 1.10 7.05
CA ALA A 67 -11.12 1.58 7.08
C ALA A 67 -12.04 0.62 7.87
N ASP A 68 -11.95 -0.70 7.64
CA ASP A 68 -12.71 -1.69 8.41
C ASP A 68 -12.40 -1.63 9.91
N LEU A 69 -11.11 -1.56 10.27
CA LEU A 69 -10.67 -1.51 11.67
C LEU A 69 -11.06 -0.21 12.39
N LEU A 70 -10.97 0.93 11.72
CA LEU A 70 -11.18 2.25 12.33
C LEU A 70 -12.64 2.71 12.29
N LEU A 71 -13.35 2.40 11.21
CA LEU A 71 -14.74 2.81 11.01
C LEU A 71 -15.73 1.71 11.42
N GLY A 72 -15.24 0.50 11.74
CA GLY A 72 -16.07 -0.60 12.23
C GLY A 72 -17.07 -1.09 11.20
N LEU A 73 -16.69 -1.12 9.91
CA LEU A 73 -17.59 -1.44 8.78
C LEU A 73 -18.11 -2.88 8.80
N GLY A 74 -17.56 -3.74 9.65
CA GLY A 74 -18.14 -5.05 9.95
C GLY A 74 -17.88 -6.11 8.88
N PHE A 75 -16.97 -5.89 7.93
CA PHE A 75 -16.63 -6.86 6.89
C PHE A 75 -16.02 -8.16 7.44
N ARG A 76 -15.57 -8.12 8.69
CA ARG A 76 -15.03 -9.28 9.43
C ARG A 76 -16.09 -10.10 10.16
N SER A 77 -17.32 -9.58 10.30
CA SER A 77 -18.35 -10.14 11.16
C SER A 77 -19.23 -11.21 10.50
N GLU A 78 -19.08 -11.49 9.20
CA GLU A 78 -19.84 -12.52 8.49
C GLU A 78 -19.23 -13.94 8.57
N ARG A 79 -18.57 -14.29 9.69
CA ARG A 79 -18.22 -15.68 10.02
C ARG A 79 -18.48 -15.99 11.48
#